data_AF-A0A829Y8X4-F1
#
_entry.id   AF-A0A829Y8X4-F1
#
_cell.length_a   1.000
_cell.length_b   1.000
_cell.length_c   1.000
_cell.angle_alpha   90.00
_cell.angle_beta   90.00
_cell.angle_gamma   90.00
#
_symmetry.space_group_name_H-M   'P 1'
#
loop_
_entity.id
_entity.type
_entity.pdbx_description
1 polymer ?
#
loop_
_entity_poly.entity_id
_entity_poly.type
_entity_poly.pdbx_seq_one_letter_code
_entity_poly.pdbx_strand_id
1 'polypeptide(L)'
;MEPARKRDLLQATALALPAPIAVLTLGDPLFIGLWYYLAIPAFIIGTGLLMKAPPPYLTGASLTVAAAFFVYMMVNYTATRPEGLLGLGHLCSIPGGAIGHLLGLVLARRHAVAIPMLALGAFGWGAGFFLNNLVICNTVMYCGPLSLKALL
;
A
#
# COMPACT_ATOMS: atom_id res chain seq x y z
N MET A 1 -0.24 -1.51 26.66
CA MET A 1 -0.24 -2.05 25.29
C MET A 1 0.71 -3.23 25.26
N GLU A 2 0.27 -4.40 24.82
CA GLU A 2 1.08 -5.64 24.82
C GLU A 2 2.38 -5.46 23.99
N PRO A 3 3.54 -6.01 24.41
CA PRO A 3 4.82 -5.80 23.73
C PRO A 3 4.80 -6.10 22.22
N ALA A 4 4.11 -7.16 21.80
CA ALA A 4 3.99 -7.54 20.39
C ALA A 4 3.22 -6.50 19.57
N ARG A 5 2.12 -5.96 20.12
CA ARG A 5 1.34 -4.89 19.48
C ARG A 5 2.11 -3.58 19.38
N LYS A 6 2.87 -3.22 20.42
CA LYS A 6 3.74 -2.03 20.39
C LYS A 6 4.77 -2.15 19.28
N ARG A 7 5.42 -3.32 19.16
CA ARG A 7 6.40 -3.59 18.10
C ARG A 7 5.77 -3.52 16.71
N ASP A 8 4.62 -4.14 16.51
CA ASP A 8 3.90 -4.10 15.23
C ASP A 8 3.54 -2.68 14.81
N LEU A 9 3.01 -1.87 15.72
CA LEU A 9 2.71 -0.46 15.46
C LEU A 9 3.96 0.36 15.12
N LEU A 10 5.06 0.16 15.86
CA LEU A 10 6.33 0.84 15.61
C LEU A 10 6.90 0.48 14.23
N GLN A 11 6.88 -0.80 13.88
CA GLN A 11 7.35 -1.28 12.57
C GLN A 11 6.46 -0.75 11.44
N ALA A 12 5.13 -0.83 11.59
CA ALA A 12 4.18 -0.30 10.61
C ALA A 12 4.34 1.21 10.41
N THR A 13 4.59 1.96 11.49
CA THR A 13 4.84 3.41 11.42
C THR A 13 6.19 3.72 10.79
N ALA A 14 7.25 2.99 11.17
CA ALA A 14 8.56 3.13 10.55
C ALA A 14 8.51 2.87 9.04
N LEU A 15 7.74 1.86 8.59
CA LEU A 15 7.52 1.57 7.18
C LEU A 15 6.72 2.63 6.42
N ALA A 16 6.00 3.51 7.13
CA ALA A 16 5.26 4.61 6.53
C ALA A 16 6.16 5.81 6.15
N LEU A 17 7.37 5.90 6.71
CA LEU A 17 8.24 7.08 6.57
C LEU A 17 9.10 7.13 5.30
N PRO A 18 9.61 6.01 4.73
CA PRO A 18 10.52 6.07 3.60
C PRO A 18 9.95 6.80 2.37
N ALA A 19 8.68 6.59 2.03
CA ALA A 19 8.04 7.23 0.88
C ALA A 19 7.92 8.77 1.04
N PRO A 20 7.34 9.32 2.14
CA PRO A 20 7.30 10.77 2.32
C PRO A 20 8.70 11.39 2.48
N ILE A 21 9.66 10.68 3.08
CA ILE A 21 11.06 11.14 3.13
C ILE A 21 11.62 11.26 1.70
N ALA A 22 11.43 10.24 0.85
CA ALA A 22 11.89 10.26 -0.53
C ALA A 22 11.25 11.42 -1.32
N VAL A 23 9.96 11.70 -1.12
CA VAL A 23 9.27 12.83 -1.74
C VAL A 23 9.87 14.18 -1.30
N LEU A 24 10.20 14.33 -0.01
CA LEU A 24 10.80 15.55 0.51
C LEU A 24 12.23 15.77 0.04
N THR A 25 12.99 14.71 -0.25
CA THR A 25 14.41 14.80 -0.63
C THR A 25 14.65 14.78 -2.14
N LEU A 26 13.84 14.03 -2.89
CA LEU A 26 13.98 13.80 -4.33
C LEU A 26 12.90 14.49 -5.17
N GLY A 27 11.91 15.12 -4.53
CA GLY A 27 10.72 15.65 -5.17
C GLY A 27 9.63 14.59 -5.36
N ASP A 28 8.39 15.04 -5.54
CA ASP A 28 7.21 14.18 -5.70
C ASP A 28 7.11 13.65 -7.14
N PRO A 29 7.39 12.34 -7.38
CA PRO A 29 7.27 11.78 -8.72
C PRO A 29 5.83 11.43 -9.08
N LEU A 30 4.88 11.39 -8.15
CA LEU A 30 3.47 11.08 -8.45
C LEU A 30 2.61 12.33 -8.62
N PHE A 31 3.19 13.53 -8.39
CA PHE A 31 2.53 14.83 -8.54
C PHE A 31 1.18 14.92 -7.81
N ILE A 32 1.06 14.24 -6.67
CA ILE A 32 -0.20 14.08 -5.93
C ILE A 32 -0.15 14.73 -4.54
N GLY A 33 1.04 15.12 -4.08
CA GLY A 33 1.30 15.83 -2.84
C GLY A 33 1.60 14.91 -1.65
N LEU A 34 2.29 15.47 -0.65
CA LEU A 34 2.78 14.74 0.53
C LEU A 34 1.66 14.07 1.35
N TRP A 35 0.47 14.66 1.37
CA TRP A 35 -0.70 14.14 2.10
C TRP A 35 -1.01 12.69 1.72
N TYR A 36 -0.79 12.34 0.45
CA TYR A 36 -1.14 11.04 -0.09
C TYR A 36 -0.30 9.90 0.52
N TYR A 37 0.99 10.16 0.69
CA TYR A 37 1.96 9.23 1.27
C TYR A 37 1.74 8.99 2.77
N LEU A 38 1.04 9.91 3.44
CA LEU A 38 0.68 9.82 4.86
C LEU A 38 -0.73 9.27 5.07
N ALA A 39 -1.66 9.57 4.17
CA ALA A 39 -3.06 9.16 4.28
C ALA A 39 -3.24 7.64 4.24
N ILE A 40 -2.54 6.94 3.33
CA ILE A 40 -2.68 5.48 3.21
C ILE A 40 -2.17 4.75 4.47
N PRO A 41 -0.95 5.00 4.97
CA PRO A 41 -0.51 4.38 6.21
C PRO A 41 -1.37 4.76 7.41
N ALA A 42 -1.83 6.01 7.49
CA ALA A 42 -2.75 6.46 8.54
C ALA A 42 -4.07 5.68 8.50
N PHE A 43 -4.62 5.41 7.31
CA PHE A 43 -5.81 4.58 7.13
C PHE A 43 -5.58 3.14 7.63
N ILE A 44 -4.47 2.52 7.24
CA ILE A 44 -4.13 1.14 7.63
C ILE A 44 -3.96 1.02 9.15
N ILE A 45 -3.17 1.91 9.73
CA ILE A 45 -2.93 1.94 11.17
C ILE A 45 -4.22 2.26 11.92
N GLY A 46 -4.96 3.29 11.50
CA GLY A 46 -6.20 3.71 12.14
C GLY A 46 -7.27 2.62 12.15
N THR A 47 -7.52 1.99 11.00
CA THR A 47 -8.48 0.87 10.89
C THR A 47 -8.01 -0.37 11.64
N GLY A 48 -6.72 -0.69 11.60
CA GLY A 48 -6.18 -1.81 12.37
C GLY A 48 -6.24 -1.59 13.89
N LEU A 49 -6.01 -0.36 14.37
CA LEU A 49 -6.20 -0.03 15.78
C LEU A 49 -7.68 -0.11 16.20
N LEU A 50 -8.58 0.46 15.39
CA LEU A 50 -10.03 0.42 15.62
C LEU A 50 -10.55 -1.02 15.67
N MET A 51 -10.09 -1.87 14.75
CA MET A 51 -10.49 -3.27 14.66
C MET A 51 -9.67 -4.21 15.55
N LYS A 52 -8.68 -3.69 16.30
CA LYS A 52 -7.77 -4.47 17.17
C LYS A 52 -7.04 -5.58 16.41
N ALA A 53 -6.41 -5.23 15.28
CA ALA A 53 -5.61 -6.12 14.46
C ALA A 53 -4.63 -6.97 15.31
N PRO A 54 -4.57 -8.29 15.10
CA PRO A 54 -3.58 -9.13 15.77
C PRO A 54 -2.18 -8.85 15.20
N PRO A 55 -1.15 -8.67 16.04
CA PRO A 55 0.21 -8.47 15.56
C PRO A 55 0.77 -9.76 14.93
N PRO A 56 1.66 -9.70 13.92
CA PRO A 56 2.19 -8.51 13.23
C PRO A 56 1.45 -8.15 11.92
N TYR A 57 0.12 -8.04 11.94
CA TYR A 57 -0.67 -7.73 10.73
C TYR A 57 -0.35 -6.36 10.13
N LEU A 58 -0.23 -5.31 10.96
CA LEU A 58 -0.02 -3.94 10.48
C LEU A 58 1.31 -3.79 9.76
N THR A 59 2.36 -4.43 10.27
CA THR A 59 3.68 -4.46 9.62
C THR A 59 3.59 -5.03 8.22
N GLY A 60 2.85 -6.12 8.03
CA GLY A 60 2.67 -6.75 6.72
C GLY A 60 1.96 -5.82 5.73
N ALA A 61 0.84 -5.23 6.15
CA ALA A 61 0.09 -4.29 5.32
C ALA A 61 0.92 -3.05 4.95
N SER A 62 1.58 -2.41 5.93
CA SER A 62 2.43 -1.24 5.71
C SER A 62 3.64 -1.55 4.80
N LEU A 63 4.24 -2.74 4.92
CA LEU A 63 5.33 -3.17 4.05
C LEU A 63 4.90 -3.19 2.59
N THR A 64 3.74 -3.78 2.30
CA THR A 64 3.23 -3.89 0.93
C THR A 64 2.82 -2.53 0.38
N VAL A 65 2.28 -1.63 1.20
CA VAL A 65 1.98 -0.24 0.78
C VAL A 65 3.25 0.51 0.45
N ALA A 66 4.28 0.42 1.29
CA ALA A 66 5.57 1.04 1.04
C ALA A 66 6.16 0.51 -0.28
N ALA A 67 6.11 -0.81 -0.49
CA ALA A 67 6.55 -1.42 -1.74
C ALA A 67 5.76 -0.90 -2.95
N ALA A 68 4.43 -0.80 -2.85
CA ALA A 68 3.60 -0.26 -3.93
C ALA A 68 3.95 1.19 -4.27
N PHE A 69 4.14 2.04 -3.25
CA PHE A 69 4.62 3.41 -3.45
C PHE A 69 5.96 3.43 -4.19
N PHE A 70 6.95 2.67 -3.71
CA PHE A 70 8.27 2.64 -4.35
C PHE A 70 8.23 2.12 -5.78
N VAL A 71 7.40 1.12 -6.09
CA VAL A 71 7.22 0.64 -7.47
C VAL A 71 6.73 1.78 -8.37
N TYR A 72 5.70 2.50 -7.97
CA TYR A 72 5.16 3.60 -8.78
C TYR A 72 6.13 4.79 -8.88
N MET A 73 6.80 5.13 -7.78
CA MET A 73 7.82 6.18 -7.78
C MET A 73 8.97 5.82 -8.73
N MET A 74 9.46 4.57 -8.68
CA MET A 74 10.53 4.09 -9.55
C MET A 74 10.15 4.10 -11.03
N VAL A 75 8.92 3.70 -11.35
CA VAL A 75 8.41 3.78 -12.74
C VAL A 75 8.48 5.21 -13.26
N ASN A 76 8.10 6.23 -12.47
CA ASN A 76 8.17 7.61 -12.95
C ASN A 76 9.58 8.20 -12.90
N TYR A 77 10.39 7.90 -11.89
CA TYR A 77 11.77 8.37 -11.81
C TYR A 77 12.66 7.85 -12.95
N THR A 78 12.35 6.66 -13.48
CA THR A 78 13.12 6.05 -14.58
C THR A 78 12.52 6.32 -15.96
N ALA A 79 11.36 6.97 -16.04
CA ALA A 79 10.71 7.27 -17.30
C ALA A 79 11.47 8.36 -18.08
N THR A 80 11.63 8.17 -19.39
CA THR A 80 12.17 9.20 -20.29
C THR A 80 11.28 10.43 -20.36
N ARG A 81 9.97 10.25 -20.12
CA ARG A 81 8.99 11.32 -19.96
C ARG A 81 8.10 11.00 -18.75
N PRO A 82 8.38 11.59 -17.58
CA PRO A 82 7.55 11.38 -16.40
C PRO A 82 6.12 11.84 -16.66
N GLU A 83 5.14 10.98 -16.40
CA GLU A 83 3.73 11.30 -16.58
C GLU A 83 3.07 11.57 -15.23
N GLY A 84 2.35 12.68 -15.12
CA GLY A 84 1.58 13.00 -13.91
C GLY A 84 0.38 12.06 -13.68
N LEU A 85 -0.04 11.32 -14.71
CA LEU A 85 -1.20 10.42 -14.66
C LEU A 85 -0.93 9.14 -13.86
N LEU A 86 0.33 8.74 -13.67
CA LEU A 86 0.69 7.52 -12.95
C LEU A 86 0.24 7.58 -11.48
N GLY A 87 0.28 8.76 -10.86
CA GLY A 87 -0.24 8.99 -9.51
C GLY A 87 -1.74 8.71 -9.39
N LEU A 88 -2.52 9.08 -10.41
CA LEU A 88 -3.95 8.77 -10.49
C LEU A 88 -4.20 7.27 -10.64
N GLY A 89 -3.35 6.56 -11.39
CA GLY A 89 -3.39 5.10 -11.47
C GLY A 89 -3.25 4.44 -10.09
N HIS A 90 -2.30 4.92 -9.26
CA HIS A 90 -2.17 4.44 -7.88
C HIS A 90 -3.41 4.80 -7.05
N LEU A 91 -3.91 6.04 -7.17
CA LEU A 91 -5.04 6.54 -6.39
C LEU A 91 -6.31 5.73 -6.67
N CYS A 92 -6.60 5.47 -7.94
CA CYS A 92 -7.73 4.67 -8.38
C CYS A 92 -7.56 3.18 -8.03
N SER A 93 -6.34 2.72 -7.74
CA SER A 93 -6.06 1.34 -7.30
C SER A 93 -6.28 1.13 -5.81
N ILE A 94 -6.21 2.18 -4.99
CA ILE A 94 -6.40 2.14 -3.52
C ILE A 94 -7.71 1.50 -3.07
N PRO A 95 -8.88 1.75 -3.67
CA PRO A 95 -10.13 1.12 -3.25
C PRO A 95 -10.03 -0.41 -3.14
N GLY A 96 -9.35 -1.05 -4.10
CA GLY A 96 -9.07 -2.49 -4.04
C GLY A 96 -8.20 -2.87 -2.84
N GLY A 97 -7.11 -2.13 -2.60
CA GLY A 97 -6.25 -2.35 -1.43
C GLY A 97 -6.97 -2.14 -0.10
N ALA A 98 -7.83 -1.12 -0.02
CA ALA A 98 -8.64 -0.82 1.15
C ALA A 98 -9.65 -1.94 1.44
N ILE A 99 -10.37 -2.42 0.42
CA ILE A 99 -11.30 -3.55 0.55
C ILE A 99 -10.53 -4.81 1.01
N GLY A 100 -9.43 -5.13 0.34
CA GLY A 100 -8.60 -6.29 0.67
C GLY A 100 -8.04 -6.23 2.10
N HIS A 101 -7.60 -5.06 2.56
CA HIS A 101 -7.17 -4.83 3.93
C HIS A 101 -8.30 -4.99 4.95
N LEU A 102 -9.50 -4.48 4.66
CA LEU A 102 -10.65 -4.65 5.57
C LEU A 102 -11.07 -6.12 5.66
N LEU A 103 -11.09 -6.85 4.54
CA LEU A 103 -11.35 -8.30 4.52
C LEU A 103 -10.25 -9.08 5.26
N GLY A 104 -8.99 -8.71 5.04
CA GLY A 104 -7.83 -9.27 5.74
C GLY A 104 -7.92 -9.07 7.25
N LEU A 105 -8.34 -7.89 7.72
CA LEU A 105 -8.57 -7.62 9.14
C LEU A 105 -9.69 -8.47 9.72
N VAL A 106 -10.81 -8.61 8.99
CA VAL A 106 -11.92 -9.48 9.42
C VAL A 106 -11.45 -10.93 9.57
N LEU A 107 -10.67 -11.43 8.60
CA LEU A 107 -10.13 -12.80 8.64
C LEU A 107 -9.10 -12.97 9.76
N ALA A 108 -8.19 -12.00 9.92
CA ALA A 108 -7.16 -12.01 10.95
C ALA A 108 -7.77 -12.12 12.35
N ARG A 109 -8.88 -11.41 12.60
CA ARG A 109 -9.59 -11.49 13.88
C ARG A 109 -10.26 -12.83 14.13
N ARG A 110 -10.72 -13.51 13.07
CA ARG A 110 -11.41 -14.80 13.18
C ARG A 110 -10.44 -15.97 13.32
N HIS A 111 -9.25 -15.87 12.73
CA HIS A 111 -8.30 -16.98 12.62
C HIS A 111 -6.88 -16.62 13.08
N ALA A 112 -6.77 -15.76 14.11
CA ALA A 112 -5.50 -15.21 14.59
C ALA A 112 -4.43 -16.25 14.93
N VAL A 113 -4.82 -17.47 15.32
CA VAL A 113 -3.91 -18.54 15.75
C VAL A 113 -3.47 -19.44 14.57
N ALA A 114 -4.25 -19.47 13.48
CA ALA A 114 -4.08 -20.45 12.40
C ALA A 114 -3.32 -19.90 11.18
N ILE A 115 -3.19 -18.59 11.06
CA ILE A 115 -2.66 -17.94 9.85
C ILE A 115 -1.45 -17.07 10.22
N PRO A 116 -0.38 -17.05 9.40
CA PRO A 116 0.70 -16.08 9.58
C PRO A 116 0.19 -14.64 9.37
N MET A 117 -0.01 -13.89 10.45
CA MET A 117 -0.62 -12.56 10.42
C MET A 117 0.16 -11.54 9.58
N LEU A 118 1.49 -11.62 9.54
CA LEU A 118 2.33 -10.79 8.68
C LEU A 118 1.95 -10.96 7.21
N ALA A 119 1.89 -12.22 6.76
CA ALA A 119 1.55 -12.56 5.39
C ALA A 119 0.10 -12.15 5.10
N LEU A 120 -0.83 -12.39 6.03
CA LEU A 120 -2.22 -12.00 5.84
C LEU A 120 -2.39 -10.48 5.68
N GLY A 121 -1.65 -9.66 6.44
CA GLY A 121 -1.64 -8.20 6.26
C GLY A 121 -1.10 -7.79 4.89
N ALA A 122 0.03 -8.40 4.49
CA ALA A 122 0.65 -8.14 3.20
C ALA A 122 -0.26 -8.55 2.02
N PHE A 123 -0.82 -9.76 2.07
CA PHE A 123 -1.73 -10.28 1.05
C PHE A 123 -3.07 -9.55 1.03
N GLY A 124 -3.62 -9.18 2.18
CA GLY A 124 -4.88 -8.44 2.27
C GLY A 124 -4.84 -7.16 1.47
N TRP A 125 -3.89 -6.26 1.78
CA TRP A 125 -3.70 -5.04 0.99
C TRP A 125 -3.22 -5.36 -0.43
N GLY A 126 -2.16 -6.17 -0.55
CA GLY A 126 -1.44 -6.41 -1.79
C GLY A 126 -2.31 -7.01 -2.90
N ALA A 127 -3.06 -8.08 -2.59
CA ALA A 127 -3.91 -8.73 -3.58
C ALA A 127 -5.05 -7.81 -4.03
N GLY A 128 -5.70 -7.11 -3.09
CA GLY A 128 -6.77 -6.17 -3.41
C GLY A 128 -6.28 -5.01 -4.28
N PHE A 129 -5.13 -4.43 -3.91
CA PHE A 129 -4.51 -3.34 -4.68
C PHE A 129 -4.09 -3.82 -6.07
N PHE A 130 -3.41 -4.97 -6.15
CA PHE A 130 -2.92 -5.52 -7.42
C PHE A 130 -4.05 -5.85 -8.40
N LEU A 131 -5.11 -6.52 -7.94
CA LEU A 131 -6.24 -6.87 -8.79
C LEU A 131 -6.94 -5.62 -9.32
N ASN A 132 -7.17 -4.62 -8.47
CA ASN A 132 -7.78 -3.36 -8.90
C ASN A 132 -6.84 -2.56 -9.82
N ASN A 133 -5.53 -2.55 -9.55
CA ASN A 133 -4.55 -1.94 -10.43
C ASN A 133 -4.55 -2.57 -11.82
N LEU A 134 -4.64 -3.90 -11.92
CA LEU A 134 -4.77 -4.56 -13.22
C LEU A 134 -6.01 -4.10 -13.98
N VAL A 135 -7.15 -3.89 -13.30
CA VAL A 135 -8.35 -3.36 -13.96
C VAL A 135 -8.12 -1.92 -14.40
N ILE A 136 -7.70 -1.03 -13.50
CA ILE A 136 -7.52 0.40 -13.78
C ILE A 136 -6.51 0.62 -14.92
N CYS A 137 -5.32 0.02 -14.81
CA CYS A 137 -4.21 0.24 -15.74
C CYS A 137 -4.38 -0.46 -17.10
N ASN A 138 -5.42 -1.29 -17.28
CA ASN A 138 -5.71 -1.93 -18.56
C ASN A 138 -7.04 -1.51 -19.19
N THR A 139 -7.95 -0.89 -18.43
CA THR A 139 -9.29 -0.53 -18.91
C THR A 139 -9.61 0.95 -18.81
N VAL A 140 -9.11 1.65 -17.78
CA VAL A 140 -9.45 3.04 -17.50
C VAL A 140 -8.35 3.99 -17.97
N MET A 141 -7.09 3.63 -17.73
CA MET A 141 -5.94 4.43 -18.11
C MET A 141 -4.70 3.59 -18.36
N TYR A 142 -3.71 4.14 -19.06
CA TYR A 142 -2.41 3.50 -19.26
C TYR A 142 -1.45 3.89 -18.14
N CYS A 143 -0.83 2.90 -17.50
CA CYS A 143 0.12 3.10 -16.38
C CYS A 143 1.55 2.70 -16.76
N GLY A 144 1.90 2.78 -18.05
CA GLY A 144 3.22 2.36 -18.53
C GLY A 144 3.47 0.86 -18.28
N PRO A 145 4.62 0.47 -17.71
CA PRO A 145 5.01 -0.92 -17.48
C PRO A 145 4.11 -1.68 -16.49
N LEU A 146 3.23 -0.98 -15.76
CA LEU A 146 2.23 -1.60 -14.89
C LEU A 146 0.98 -2.09 -15.63
N SER A 147 0.88 -1.79 -16.93
CA SER A 147 -0.19 -2.27 -17.82
C SER A 147 0.24 -3.57 -18.48
N LEU A 148 -0.66 -4.55 -18.64
CA LEU A 148 -0.33 -5.85 -19.26
C LEU A 148 0.13 -5.69 -20.71
N LYS A 149 -0.41 -4.69 -21.42
CA LYS A 149 0.01 -4.36 -22.79
C LYS A 149 1.46 -3.90 -22.92
N ALA A 150 2.12 -3.50 -21.84
CA ALA A 150 3.54 -3.16 -21.86
C ALA A 150 4.46 -4.38 -21.74
N LEU A 151 3.92 -5.56 -21.42
CA LEU A 151 4.63 -6.83 -21.28
C LEU A 151 4.47 -7.76 -22.50
N LEU A 152 3.62 -7.39 -23.46
CA LEU A 152 3.36 -8.10 -24.72
C LEU A 152 3.89 -7.29 -25.90
#